data_AF-A0A7W2FWG7-F1
#
_entry.id   AF-A0A7W2FWG7-F1
#
_cell.length_a   1.000
_cell.length_b   1.000
_cell.length_c   1.000
_cell.angle_alpha   90.00
_cell.angle_beta   90.00
_cell.angle_gamma   90.00
#
_symmetry.space_group_name_H-M   'P 1'
#
loop_
_entity.id
_entity.type
_entity.pdbx_description
1 polymer ?
#
loop_
_entity_poly.entity_id
_entity_poly.type
_entity_poly.pdbx_seq_one_letter_code
_entity_poly.pdbx_strand_id
1 'polypeptide(L)'
;MKKIMCFAVLAFTTAAFAQNKTVEFVKKYKYQIEVLDAGKGIYDQGEYDKVAYDHYVSKNNKEGLLSFYYTENAVNAYSGESNFYMKNNWIIPITVNGLSKTTSYTEYSASNVIDEGSSLTKLDRKGVINGLSCQYYAILNDAANKDSYTYCFCIDESNKQNNAESIFPESKVKGLVLSLETSDPYYRLVYKSSETANVKLDLDGDKIIADIKTYKENEPTDYATAVDSVAAYPYGEGAENIYADPLYSYTNGNGELTDYNLYNYFSPIYSITSTALYNTKEYSAEGTIKRENLAKFFEKESKSLVKNLASSKVIDANQKKELQKFFKEQVKSVKEYKPGQVSEDYATAAVVATDYATAADDATYATDSYDYYTKYQSAYNDIKVEDKISLAYDLDTENNDAVKQYAPDYCDDLQKKIPNFQSKELKKHVHNLTGQICDLYLYNNGGNVDYFGTINQMRKSYLEIEKLRSSLSQKDQKSLLEFLKSLD
;
A
#
# COMPACT_ATOMS: atom_id res chain seq x y z
N MET A 1 51.40 19.40 46.99
CA MET A 1 51.05 19.64 45.57
C MET A 1 49.93 18.71 45.17
N LYS A 2 48.70 19.21 45.03
CA LYS A 2 47.65 18.66 44.15
C LYS A 2 46.53 19.68 44.11
N LYS A 3 46.41 20.35 42.95
CA LYS A 3 45.38 21.34 42.65
C LYS A 3 44.04 20.62 42.60
N ILE A 4 43.09 21.03 43.43
CA ILE A 4 41.68 20.66 43.26
C ILE A 4 41.16 21.58 42.15
N MET A 5 40.96 21.00 40.97
CA MET A 5 40.40 21.69 39.81
C MET A 5 38.91 21.34 39.79
N CYS A 6 38.06 22.33 40.09
CA CYS A 6 36.61 22.22 39.93
C CYS A 6 36.29 22.00 38.44
N PHE A 7 35.85 20.79 38.08
CA PHE A 7 35.15 20.57 36.81
C PHE A 7 33.69 20.94 37.00
N ALA A 8 33.31 22.09 36.44
CA ALA A 8 31.91 22.37 36.16
C ALA A 8 31.45 21.38 35.08
N VAL A 9 30.64 20.40 35.47
CA VAL A 9 29.91 19.54 34.52
C VAL A 9 28.80 20.39 33.94
N LEU A 10 29.09 21.05 32.82
CA LEU A 10 28.09 21.58 31.92
C LEU A 10 27.32 20.37 31.36
N ALA A 11 26.15 20.11 31.95
CA ALA A 11 25.16 19.23 31.36
C ALA A 11 24.64 19.90 30.08
N PHE A 12 25.32 19.66 28.96
CA PHE A 12 24.71 19.78 27.66
C PHE A 12 23.62 18.71 27.58
N THR A 13 22.39 19.10 27.88
CA THR A 13 21.21 18.37 27.40
C THR A 13 21.23 18.48 25.88
N THR A 14 21.95 17.59 25.22
CA THR A 14 21.69 17.30 23.82
C THR A 14 20.28 16.74 23.79
N ALA A 15 19.31 17.58 23.45
CA ALA A 15 18.11 17.09 22.80
C ALA A 15 18.63 16.31 21.59
N ALA A 16 18.67 14.99 21.71
CA ALA A 16 18.91 14.12 20.58
C ALA A 16 17.71 14.34 19.67
N PHE A 17 17.84 15.29 18.74
CA PHE A 17 17.03 15.29 17.54
C PHE A 17 17.14 13.87 17.00
N ALA A 18 16.04 13.13 16.95
CA ALA A 18 15.99 11.86 16.27
C ALA A 18 16.40 12.14 14.82
N GLN A 19 17.66 11.88 14.48
CA GLN A 19 18.08 11.84 13.09
C GLN A 19 17.29 10.67 12.49
N ASN A 20 16.38 10.97 11.56
CA ASN A 20 15.79 9.94 10.72
C ASN A 20 16.95 9.14 10.13
N LYS A 21 17.07 7.87 10.50
CA LYS A 21 18.08 7.00 9.87
C LYS A 21 17.65 6.79 8.42
N THR A 22 18.62 6.91 7.53
CA THR A 22 18.42 6.75 6.09
C THR A 22 19.21 5.57 5.58
N VAL A 23 18.62 4.77 4.71
CA VAL A 23 19.32 3.71 3.98
C VAL A 23 19.61 4.21 2.57
N GLU A 24 20.89 4.11 2.18
CA GLU A 24 21.34 4.46 0.84
C GLU A 24 21.63 3.19 0.03
N PHE A 25 20.85 2.99 -1.03
CA PHE A 25 21.05 1.94 -2.02
C PHE A 25 21.86 2.49 -3.18
N VAL A 26 23.02 1.87 -3.40
CA VAL A 26 24.06 2.36 -4.32
C VAL A 26 24.22 1.50 -5.57
N LYS A 27 23.56 0.34 -5.60
CA LYS A 27 23.55 -0.57 -6.75
C LYS A 27 22.13 -1.00 -7.04
N LYS A 28 21.83 -1.21 -8.32
CA LYS A 28 20.58 -1.79 -8.79
C LYS A 28 20.86 -2.96 -9.72
N TYR A 29 20.19 -4.08 -9.49
CA TYR A 29 20.24 -5.29 -10.29
C TYR A 29 18.87 -5.48 -10.95
N LYS A 30 18.84 -5.53 -12.28
CA LYS A 30 17.62 -5.66 -13.07
C LYS A 30 17.39 -7.12 -13.40
N TYR A 31 16.17 -7.58 -13.15
CA TYR A 31 15.68 -8.91 -13.46
C TYR A 31 14.45 -8.82 -14.37
N GLN A 32 14.16 -9.93 -15.03
CA GLN A 32 12.98 -10.11 -15.85
C GLN A 32 12.45 -11.52 -15.62
N ILE A 33 11.14 -11.70 -15.76
CA ILE A 33 10.57 -13.04 -15.81
C ILE A 33 10.88 -13.68 -17.15
N GLU A 34 11.35 -14.93 -17.11
CA GLU A 34 11.43 -15.83 -18.26
C GLU A 34 10.38 -16.92 -18.10
N VAL A 35 9.47 -17.03 -19.06
CA VAL A 35 8.49 -18.12 -19.15
C VAL A 35 9.22 -19.38 -19.63
N LEU A 36 9.19 -20.41 -18.80
CA LEU A 36 9.80 -21.70 -19.06
C LEU A 36 8.93 -22.53 -20.01
N ASP A 37 9.51 -23.59 -20.58
CA ASP A 37 8.81 -24.43 -21.56
C ASP A 37 7.46 -24.97 -21.07
N ALA A 38 7.35 -25.30 -19.78
CA ALA A 38 6.11 -25.77 -19.18
C ALA A 38 5.00 -24.69 -19.13
N GLY A 39 5.37 -23.41 -19.12
CA GLY A 39 4.44 -22.27 -19.08
C GLY A 39 4.05 -21.74 -20.46
N LYS A 40 4.74 -22.17 -21.52
CA LYS A 40 4.47 -21.70 -22.89
C LYS A 40 3.06 -22.10 -23.32
N GLY A 41 2.28 -21.11 -23.76
CA GLY A 41 0.87 -21.29 -24.17
C GLY A 41 -0.14 -21.12 -23.02
N ILE A 42 0.32 -21.06 -21.78
CA ILE A 42 -0.47 -20.63 -20.61
C ILE A 42 -0.20 -19.16 -20.32
N TYR A 43 1.07 -18.78 -20.37
CA TYR A 43 1.53 -17.43 -20.10
C TYR A 43 2.19 -16.79 -21.32
N ASP A 44 1.98 -15.48 -21.46
CA ASP A 44 2.58 -14.68 -22.52
C ASP A 44 3.86 -13.99 -22.00
N GLN A 45 4.99 -14.29 -22.65
CA GLN A 45 6.25 -13.63 -22.36
C GLN A 45 6.15 -12.10 -22.58
N GLY A 46 5.38 -11.66 -23.57
CA GLY A 46 5.19 -10.24 -23.86
C GLY A 46 4.49 -9.46 -22.75
N GLU A 47 3.67 -10.11 -21.92
CA GLU A 47 3.08 -9.48 -20.73
C GLU A 47 4.10 -9.35 -19.60
N TYR A 48 4.95 -10.35 -19.41
CA TYR A 48 6.02 -10.32 -18.42
C TYR A 48 7.18 -9.39 -18.79
N ASP A 49 7.40 -9.15 -20.08
CA ASP A 49 8.37 -8.17 -20.58
C ASP A 49 8.00 -6.73 -20.18
N LYS A 50 6.73 -6.49 -19.86
CA LYS A 50 6.21 -5.21 -19.36
C LYS A 50 6.37 -5.05 -17.84
N VAL A 51 7.00 -6.01 -17.15
CA VAL A 51 7.20 -5.94 -15.70
C VAL A 51 8.71 -5.89 -15.40
N ALA A 52 9.11 -4.87 -14.67
CA ALA A 52 10.46 -4.72 -14.13
C ALA A 52 10.55 -5.28 -12.71
N TYR A 53 11.67 -5.94 -12.46
CA TYR A 53 12.06 -6.51 -11.18
C TYR A 53 13.42 -5.94 -10.81
N ASP A 54 13.44 -4.92 -9.95
CA ASP A 54 14.66 -4.23 -9.58
C ASP A 54 15.05 -4.58 -8.13
N HIS A 55 16.28 -5.07 -7.95
CA HIS A 55 16.86 -5.29 -6.62
C HIS A 55 17.92 -4.23 -6.34
N TYR A 56 17.58 -3.31 -5.45
CA TYR A 56 18.46 -2.27 -4.95
C TYR A 56 19.24 -2.79 -3.76
N VAL A 57 20.55 -2.52 -3.72
CA VAL A 57 21.45 -3.04 -2.68
C VAL A 57 22.22 -1.89 -2.04
N SER A 58 22.22 -1.89 -0.72
CA SER A 58 22.95 -0.95 0.13
C SER A 58 24.47 -1.09 -0.02
N LYS A 59 25.21 -0.06 0.39
CA LYS A 59 26.68 -0.02 0.24
C LYS A 59 27.41 -1.17 0.94
N ASN A 60 26.87 -1.68 2.05
CA ASN A 60 27.43 -2.81 2.79
C ASN A 60 26.92 -4.17 2.29
N ASN A 61 26.05 -4.20 1.27
CA ASN A 61 25.33 -5.36 0.74
C ASN A 61 24.54 -6.15 1.80
N LYS A 62 24.15 -5.52 2.93
CA LYS A 62 23.39 -6.21 4.01
C LYS A 62 21.91 -5.86 4.03
N GLU A 63 21.53 -4.81 3.31
CA GLU A 63 20.15 -4.37 3.17
C GLU A 63 19.79 -4.31 1.68
N GLY A 64 18.59 -4.77 1.37
CA GLY A 64 18.04 -4.83 0.02
C GLY A 64 16.68 -4.14 -0.07
N LEU A 65 16.32 -3.74 -1.28
CA LEU A 65 14.97 -3.32 -1.63
C LEU A 65 14.60 -3.99 -2.95
N LEU A 66 13.57 -4.83 -2.93
CA LEU A 66 13.00 -5.44 -4.13
C LEU A 66 11.80 -4.61 -4.58
N SER A 67 11.83 -4.15 -5.82
CA SER A 67 10.78 -3.34 -6.43
C SER A 67 10.22 -4.03 -7.66
N PHE A 68 8.90 -4.07 -7.76
CA PHE A 68 8.15 -4.74 -8.82
C PHE A 68 7.18 -3.73 -9.42
N TYR A 69 7.29 -3.44 -10.71
CA TYR A 69 6.44 -2.44 -11.35
C TYR A 69 6.30 -2.66 -12.86
N TYR A 70 5.21 -2.17 -13.44
CA TYR A 70 5.02 -2.18 -14.88
C TYR A 70 5.87 -1.09 -15.56
N THR A 71 6.59 -1.45 -16.62
CA THR A 71 7.47 -0.56 -17.39
C THR A 71 6.74 0.25 -18.45
N GLU A 72 5.52 -0.14 -18.79
CA GLU A 72 4.64 0.54 -19.73
C GLU A 72 3.36 0.97 -19.02
N ASN A 73 2.77 2.09 -19.47
CA ASN A 73 1.39 2.46 -19.13
C ASN A 73 0.43 1.49 -19.81
N ALA A 74 0.36 0.25 -19.32
CA ALA A 74 -0.62 -0.70 -19.80
C ALA A 74 -2.01 -0.22 -19.36
N VAL A 75 -2.92 -0.11 -20.32
CA VAL A 75 -4.32 0.33 -20.13
C VAL A 75 -5.06 -0.53 -19.09
N ASN A 76 -4.51 -1.70 -18.75
CA ASN A 76 -5.04 -2.67 -17.78
C ASN A 76 -4.08 -2.96 -16.61
N ALA A 77 -2.96 -2.24 -16.46
CA ALA A 77 -2.08 -2.44 -15.31
C ALA A 77 -2.69 -1.77 -14.07
N TYR A 78 -2.98 -2.58 -13.05
CA TYR A 78 -3.11 -2.10 -11.68
C TYR A 78 -1.85 -1.28 -11.36
N SER A 79 -1.96 0.05 -11.38
CA SER A 79 -0.84 0.97 -11.21
C SER A 79 -0.36 0.98 -9.76
N GLY A 80 0.51 0.03 -9.41
CA GLY A 80 1.17 -0.01 -8.10
C GLY A 80 2.56 -0.62 -8.19
N GLU A 81 3.59 0.16 -7.85
CA GLU A 81 4.92 -0.37 -7.55
C GLU A 81 4.86 -1.10 -6.20
N SER A 82 5.17 -2.39 -6.18
CA SER A 82 5.30 -3.16 -4.95
C SER A 82 6.75 -3.12 -4.47
N ASN A 83 6.95 -2.80 -3.19
CA ASN A 83 8.28 -2.64 -2.61
C ASN A 83 8.44 -3.52 -1.37
N PHE A 84 9.58 -4.21 -1.29
CA PHE A 84 9.92 -5.08 -0.17
C PHE A 84 11.32 -4.74 0.33
N TYR A 85 11.40 -4.22 1.55
CA TYR A 85 12.66 -3.96 2.22
C TYR A 85 13.18 -5.24 2.87
N MET A 86 14.49 -5.45 2.74
CA MET A 86 15.14 -6.67 3.19
C MET A 86 16.24 -6.36 4.19
N LYS A 87 16.16 -6.96 5.38
CA LYS A 87 17.16 -6.81 6.44
C LYS A 87 17.12 -7.99 7.41
N ASN A 88 18.28 -8.55 7.76
CA ASN A 88 18.41 -9.64 8.73
C ASN A 88 17.46 -10.82 8.47
N ASN A 89 17.41 -11.30 7.23
CA ASN A 89 16.49 -12.33 6.73
C ASN A 89 15.00 -11.94 6.69
N TRP A 90 14.61 -10.75 7.16
CA TRP A 90 13.23 -10.28 7.02
C TRP A 90 12.98 -9.72 5.63
N ILE A 91 11.82 -10.03 5.08
CA ILE A 91 11.19 -9.37 3.95
C ILE A 91 10.02 -8.55 4.51
N ILE A 92 10.06 -7.25 4.30
CA ILE A 92 9.12 -6.31 4.89
C ILE A 92 8.44 -5.57 3.76
N PRO A 93 7.15 -5.84 3.49
CA PRO A 93 6.39 -5.02 2.55
C PRO A 93 6.39 -3.57 3.02
N ILE A 94 6.83 -2.66 2.15
CA ILE A 94 6.84 -1.23 2.43
C ILE A 94 6.11 -0.47 1.33
N THR A 95 5.47 0.63 1.72
CA THR A 95 5.03 1.63 0.76
C THR A 95 6.07 2.74 0.73
N VAL A 96 6.55 3.09 -0.46
CA VAL A 96 7.48 4.20 -0.67
C VAL A 96 6.70 5.36 -1.26
N ASN A 97 6.69 6.50 -0.58
CA ASN A 97 6.14 7.71 -1.16
C ASN A 97 7.09 8.22 -2.26
N GLY A 98 6.59 8.30 -3.49
CA GLY A 98 7.38 8.69 -4.66
C GLY A 98 8.03 10.08 -4.56
N LEU A 99 7.44 11.00 -3.79
CA LEU A 99 7.88 12.39 -3.64
C LEU A 99 8.74 12.61 -2.40
N SER A 100 8.22 12.26 -1.22
CA SER A 100 8.90 12.49 0.05
C SER A 100 9.96 11.44 0.38
N LYS A 101 9.97 10.30 -0.34
CA LYS A 101 10.79 9.12 -0.05
C LYS A 101 10.58 8.55 1.35
N THR A 102 9.52 8.96 2.03
CA THR A 102 9.10 8.40 3.31
C THR A 102 8.56 7.00 3.08
N THR A 103 8.83 6.11 4.03
CA THR A 103 8.40 4.72 3.97
C THR A 103 7.39 4.43 5.08
N SER A 104 6.43 3.55 4.79
CA SER A 104 5.52 2.99 5.78
C SER A 104 5.49 1.48 5.67
N TYR A 105 5.33 0.78 6.80
CA TYR A 105 5.25 -0.67 6.90
C TYR A 105 4.20 -1.07 7.93
N THR A 106 3.81 -2.34 7.90
CA THR A 106 2.99 -2.97 8.95
C THR A 106 3.74 -4.18 9.47
N GLU A 107 3.82 -4.33 10.79
CA GLU A 107 4.66 -5.33 11.46
C GLU A 107 4.21 -6.76 11.16
N TYR A 108 2.90 -7.01 11.14
CA TYR A 108 2.34 -8.33 10.92
C TYR A 108 2.57 -8.88 9.50
N SER A 109 2.79 -7.99 8.52
CA SER A 109 3.01 -8.36 7.12
C SER A 109 4.45 -8.78 6.82
N ALA A 110 5.36 -8.63 7.78
CA ALA A 110 6.74 -9.02 7.64
C ALA A 110 6.87 -10.56 7.73
N SER A 111 7.70 -11.12 6.85
CA SER A 111 8.00 -12.56 6.83
C SER A 111 9.51 -12.79 6.75
N ASN A 112 9.95 -14.00 7.05
CA ASN A 112 11.34 -14.38 6.84
C ASN A 112 11.54 -14.91 5.42
N VAL A 113 12.71 -14.62 4.83
CA VAL A 113 13.16 -15.27 3.59
C VAL A 113 13.36 -16.77 3.82
N ILE A 114 13.88 -17.13 5.00
CA ILE A 114 14.11 -18.50 5.43
C ILE A 114 13.29 -18.71 6.70
N ASP A 115 12.23 -19.51 6.60
CA ASP A 115 11.36 -19.83 7.73
C ASP A 115 12.08 -20.67 8.80
N GLU A 116 11.49 -20.69 10.00
CA GLU A 116 11.96 -21.55 11.08
C GLU A 116 11.93 -23.02 10.64
N GLY A 117 13.01 -23.76 10.88
CA GLY A 117 13.19 -25.14 10.41
C GLY A 117 13.66 -25.28 8.95
N SER A 118 13.59 -24.22 8.14
CA SER A 118 14.14 -24.21 6.78
C SER A 118 15.63 -23.86 6.76
N SER A 119 16.34 -24.25 5.70
CA SER A 119 17.74 -23.86 5.52
C SER A 119 18.11 -23.65 4.06
N LEU A 120 19.00 -22.69 3.83
CA LEU A 120 19.62 -22.48 2.52
C LEU A 120 20.65 -23.59 2.27
N THR A 121 20.34 -24.50 1.36
CA THR A 121 21.14 -25.68 1.05
C THR A 121 21.78 -25.58 -0.32
N LYS A 122 23.09 -25.81 -0.40
CA LYS A 122 23.81 -25.94 -1.67
C LYS A 122 23.41 -27.24 -2.36
N LEU A 123 22.89 -27.16 -3.58
CA LEU A 123 22.49 -28.33 -4.35
C LEU A 123 23.67 -28.91 -5.14
N ASP A 124 23.59 -30.18 -5.53
CA ASP A 124 24.53 -30.75 -6.53
C ASP A 124 24.04 -30.44 -7.95
N ARG A 125 23.77 -29.15 -8.20
CA ARG A 125 23.24 -28.62 -9.46
C ARG A 125 24.00 -27.35 -9.82
N LYS A 126 24.54 -27.31 -11.03
CA LYS A 126 25.20 -26.14 -11.62
C LYS A 126 24.40 -25.65 -12.82
N GLY A 127 24.48 -24.36 -13.10
CA GLY A 127 23.78 -23.72 -14.20
C GLY A 127 24.66 -22.77 -14.98
N VAL A 128 24.16 -22.37 -16.14
CA VAL A 128 24.70 -21.25 -16.92
C VAL A 128 23.54 -20.36 -17.30
N ILE A 129 23.60 -19.09 -16.89
CA ILE A 129 22.59 -18.08 -17.20
C ILE A 129 23.31 -16.91 -17.86
N ASN A 130 22.89 -16.54 -19.07
CA ASN A 130 23.51 -15.46 -19.86
C ASN A 130 25.05 -15.61 -20.00
N GLY A 131 25.54 -16.85 -20.15
CA GLY A 131 26.97 -17.17 -20.27
C GLY A 131 27.76 -17.18 -18.96
N LEU A 132 27.13 -16.85 -17.82
CA LEU A 132 27.74 -16.88 -16.51
C LEU A 132 27.43 -18.20 -15.80
N SER A 133 28.44 -18.86 -15.27
CA SER A 133 28.28 -20.11 -14.51
C SER A 133 27.79 -19.82 -13.09
N CYS A 134 26.90 -20.65 -12.58
CA CYS A 134 26.37 -20.54 -11.23
C CYS A 134 26.23 -21.88 -10.53
N GLN A 135 26.07 -21.77 -9.22
CA GLN A 135 25.78 -22.85 -8.32
C GLN A 135 24.35 -22.65 -7.77
N TYR A 136 23.55 -23.71 -7.77
CA TYR A 136 22.20 -23.65 -7.23
C TYR A 136 22.18 -23.84 -5.71
N TYR A 137 21.34 -23.03 -5.06
CA TYR A 137 21.05 -23.03 -3.64
C TYR A 137 19.53 -23.02 -3.44
N ALA A 138 18.98 -23.93 -2.65
CA ALA A 138 17.55 -24.01 -2.40
C ALA A 138 17.21 -23.77 -0.94
N ILE A 139 16.09 -23.11 -0.70
CA ILE A 139 15.43 -23.07 0.61
C ILE A 139 14.52 -24.28 0.66
N LEU A 140 14.99 -25.33 1.32
CA LEU A 140 14.31 -26.62 1.38
C LEU A 140 13.24 -26.61 2.47
N ASN A 141 12.04 -27.09 2.13
CA ASN A 141 10.96 -27.34 3.11
C ASN A 141 11.21 -28.64 3.89
N ASP A 142 11.90 -29.59 3.24
CA ASP A 142 12.35 -30.83 3.85
C ASP A 142 13.82 -31.07 3.46
N ALA A 143 14.71 -31.09 4.45
CA ALA A 143 16.14 -31.31 4.23
C ALA A 143 16.45 -32.69 3.59
N ALA A 144 15.56 -33.68 3.74
CA ALA A 144 15.70 -35.00 3.14
C ALA A 144 15.25 -35.04 1.67
N ASN A 145 14.35 -34.14 1.25
CA ASN A 145 13.83 -34.06 -0.11
C ASN A 145 14.31 -32.79 -0.82
N LYS A 146 15.40 -32.93 -1.58
CA LYS A 146 16.03 -31.81 -2.31
C LYS A 146 15.18 -31.23 -3.45
N ASP A 147 14.11 -31.90 -3.83
CA ASP A 147 13.15 -31.43 -4.84
C ASP A 147 12.00 -30.63 -4.22
N SER A 148 11.85 -30.65 -2.88
CA SER A 148 10.88 -29.84 -2.15
C SER A 148 11.52 -28.53 -1.66
N TYR A 149 11.48 -27.52 -2.52
CA TYR A 149 11.97 -26.18 -2.20
C TYR A 149 10.90 -25.13 -2.44
N THR A 150 10.91 -24.08 -1.64
CA THR A 150 10.07 -22.89 -1.88
C THR A 150 10.72 -21.96 -2.89
N TYR A 151 12.04 -21.79 -2.76
CA TYR A 151 12.85 -20.96 -3.64
C TYR A 151 14.18 -21.64 -3.97
N CYS A 152 14.64 -21.50 -5.22
CA CYS A 152 15.92 -22.01 -5.69
C CYS A 152 16.68 -20.92 -6.46
N PHE A 153 17.86 -20.58 -5.98
CA PHE A 153 18.69 -19.48 -6.44
C PHE A 153 19.91 -20.01 -7.18
N CYS A 154 20.15 -19.53 -8.39
CA CYS A 154 21.38 -19.76 -9.14
C CYS A 154 22.33 -18.59 -8.89
N ILE A 155 23.43 -18.82 -8.17
CA ILE A 155 24.35 -17.79 -7.68
C ILE A 155 25.74 -18.00 -8.30
N ASP A 156 26.28 -16.97 -8.96
CA ASP A 156 27.68 -16.91 -9.40
C ASP A 156 28.56 -16.49 -8.21
N GLU A 157 29.10 -17.47 -7.51
CA GLU A 157 29.96 -17.31 -6.33
C GLU A 157 31.29 -16.60 -6.64
N SER A 158 31.70 -16.59 -7.91
CA SER A 158 32.96 -16.00 -8.36
C SER A 158 32.81 -14.53 -8.78
N ASN A 159 31.57 -14.03 -8.87
CA ASN A 159 31.31 -12.68 -9.33
C ASN A 159 31.79 -11.63 -8.32
N LYS A 160 32.34 -10.52 -8.82
CA LYS A 160 32.69 -9.37 -7.97
C LYS A 160 31.46 -8.63 -7.45
N GLN A 161 30.34 -8.75 -8.16
CA GLN A 161 29.05 -8.23 -7.72
C GLN A 161 28.45 -9.17 -6.67
N ASN A 162 27.79 -8.60 -5.67
CA ASN A 162 27.25 -9.36 -4.57
C ASN A 162 25.91 -8.77 -4.12
N ASN A 163 24.84 -9.45 -4.48
CA ASN A 163 23.50 -9.18 -3.98
C ASN A 163 22.88 -10.41 -3.28
N ALA A 164 23.57 -11.55 -3.24
CA ALA A 164 23.16 -12.68 -2.41
C ALA A 164 23.23 -12.32 -0.92
N GLU A 165 24.20 -11.49 -0.51
CA GLU A 165 24.42 -11.13 0.90
C GLU A 165 23.31 -10.23 1.49
N SER A 166 22.51 -9.54 0.66
CA SER A 166 21.34 -8.77 1.14
C SER A 166 20.11 -9.67 1.34
N ILE A 167 20.08 -10.83 0.67
CA ILE A 167 19.03 -11.84 0.78
C ILE A 167 19.33 -12.80 1.94
N PHE A 168 20.59 -13.20 2.06
CA PHE A 168 21.05 -14.18 3.04
C PHE A 168 22.15 -13.60 3.92
N PRO A 169 21.89 -12.52 4.68
CA PRO A 169 22.90 -11.78 5.43
C PRO A 169 23.62 -12.61 6.50
N GLU A 170 22.96 -13.65 7.02
CA GLU A 170 23.50 -14.57 8.02
C GLU A 170 24.21 -15.80 7.40
N SER A 171 24.06 -16.01 6.10
CA SER A 171 24.78 -17.08 5.39
C SER A 171 26.21 -16.66 5.06
N LYS A 172 27.05 -17.64 4.70
CA LYS A 172 28.38 -17.39 4.11
C LYS A 172 28.33 -17.21 2.58
N VAL A 173 27.15 -17.30 1.97
CA VAL A 173 26.98 -17.25 0.52
C VAL A 173 27.17 -15.82 0.04
N LYS A 174 28.03 -15.64 -0.96
CA LYS A 174 28.30 -14.36 -1.62
C LYS A 174 28.31 -14.58 -3.11
N GLY A 175 27.93 -13.54 -3.85
CA GLY A 175 27.97 -13.56 -5.31
C GLY A 175 26.75 -12.91 -5.93
N LEU A 176 26.70 -12.99 -7.26
CA LEU A 176 25.62 -12.43 -8.05
C LEU A 176 24.51 -13.48 -8.22
N VAL A 177 23.30 -13.16 -7.77
CA VAL A 177 22.11 -13.95 -8.05
C VAL A 177 21.77 -13.80 -9.52
N LEU A 178 21.95 -14.86 -10.31
CA LEU A 178 21.65 -14.86 -11.74
C LEU A 178 20.21 -15.27 -12.03
N SER A 179 19.62 -16.11 -11.19
CA SER A 179 18.23 -16.53 -11.36
C SER A 179 17.61 -16.96 -10.04
N LEU A 180 16.28 -16.81 -9.96
CA LEU A 180 15.41 -17.30 -8.89
C LEU A 180 14.28 -18.11 -9.51
N GLU A 181 14.18 -19.37 -9.12
CA GLU A 181 13.13 -20.33 -9.46
C GLU A 181 12.25 -20.55 -8.22
N THR A 182 10.93 -20.64 -8.39
CA THR A 182 10.02 -21.08 -7.32
C THR A 182 9.69 -22.56 -7.54
N SER A 183 8.89 -23.16 -6.66
CA SER A 183 8.35 -24.51 -6.88
C SER A 183 7.46 -24.60 -8.13
N ASP A 184 7.02 -23.46 -8.67
CA ASP A 184 6.21 -23.39 -9.88
C ASP A 184 7.11 -23.52 -11.13
N PRO A 185 6.91 -24.55 -11.98
CA PRO A 185 7.77 -24.80 -13.13
C PRO A 185 7.50 -23.87 -14.33
N TYR A 186 6.57 -22.90 -14.23
CA TYR A 186 6.16 -22.10 -15.38
C TYR A 186 7.07 -20.91 -15.69
N TYR A 187 7.75 -20.34 -14.69
CA TYR A 187 8.55 -19.14 -14.87
C TYR A 187 9.70 -19.07 -13.87
N ARG A 188 10.70 -18.23 -14.20
CA ARG A 188 11.79 -17.87 -13.29
C ARG A 188 12.20 -16.42 -13.47
N LEU A 189 12.78 -15.82 -12.44
CA LEU A 189 13.46 -14.53 -12.59
C LEU A 189 14.87 -14.73 -13.10
N VAL A 190 15.30 -13.88 -14.03
CA VAL A 190 16.61 -13.94 -14.68
C VAL A 190 17.27 -12.58 -14.67
N TYR A 191 18.52 -12.54 -14.20
CA TYR A 191 19.36 -11.35 -14.18
C TYR A 191 19.64 -10.84 -15.60
N LYS A 192 19.50 -9.53 -15.80
CA LYS A 192 19.75 -8.88 -17.10
C LYS A 192 20.96 -7.96 -17.06
N SER A 193 20.97 -7.03 -16.11
CA SER A 193 22.03 -6.03 -16.01
C SER A 193 22.11 -5.45 -14.61
N SER A 194 23.16 -4.68 -14.36
CA SER A 194 23.34 -3.93 -13.12
C SER A 194 23.85 -2.53 -13.43
N GLU A 195 23.47 -1.58 -12.58
CA GLU A 195 23.88 -0.20 -12.68
C GLU A 195 24.07 0.42 -11.29
N THR A 196 24.75 1.56 -11.24
CA THR A 196 24.84 2.37 -10.02
C THR A 196 23.46 2.95 -9.70
N ALA A 197 23.07 2.90 -8.44
CA ALA A 197 21.86 3.53 -7.94
C ALA A 197 22.19 4.71 -7.02
N ASN A 198 21.21 5.60 -6.83
CA ASN A 198 21.24 6.65 -5.83
C ASN A 198 19.86 6.78 -5.21
N VAL A 199 19.41 5.70 -4.57
CA VAL A 199 18.12 5.68 -3.87
C VAL A 199 18.39 5.85 -2.39
N LYS A 200 17.77 6.88 -1.80
CA LYS A 200 17.82 7.15 -0.35
C LYS A 200 16.41 7.12 0.19
N LEU A 201 16.21 6.27 1.18
CA LEU A 201 14.92 6.14 1.85
C LEU A 201 15.10 6.44 3.34
N ASP A 202 14.12 7.14 3.91
CA ASP A 202 13.98 7.32 5.35
C ASP A 202 13.50 5.98 5.93
N LEU A 203 14.47 5.16 6.37
CA LEU A 203 14.29 3.80 6.88
C LEU A 203 15.21 3.61 8.09
N ASP A 204 14.63 3.44 9.27
CA ASP A 204 15.37 2.92 10.42
C ASP A 204 15.21 1.41 10.50
N GLY A 205 16.01 0.70 9.69
CA GLY A 205 15.91 -0.75 9.62
C GLY A 205 16.08 -1.46 10.97
N ASP A 206 16.84 -0.90 11.92
CA ASP A 206 16.99 -1.54 13.25
C ASP A 206 15.71 -1.38 14.07
N LYS A 207 15.07 -0.20 13.98
CA LYS A 207 13.77 0.04 14.62
C LYS A 207 12.69 -0.86 14.00
N ILE A 208 12.63 -0.96 12.68
CA ILE A 208 11.64 -1.82 11.99
C ILE A 208 11.73 -3.26 12.51
N ILE A 209 12.95 -3.82 12.59
CA ILE A 209 13.15 -5.16 13.13
C ILE A 209 12.75 -5.25 14.61
N ALA A 210 13.04 -4.23 15.42
CA ALA A 210 12.63 -4.21 16.82
C ALA A 210 11.10 -4.17 16.98
N ASP A 211 10.41 -3.37 16.16
CA ASP A 211 8.96 -3.26 16.16
C ASP A 211 8.30 -4.60 15.75
N ILE A 212 8.82 -5.25 14.69
CA ILE A 212 8.36 -6.57 14.25
C ILE A 212 8.55 -7.62 15.34
N LYS A 213 9.74 -7.67 15.97
CA LYS A 213 10.01 -8.61 17.07
C LYS A 213 9.10 -8.36 18.27
N THR A 214 8.92 -7.09 18.64
CA THR A 214 8.01 -6.71 19.72
C THR A 214 6.58 -7.14 19.41
N TYR A 215 6.12 -6.94 18.17
CA TYR A 215 4.82 -7.41 17.72
C TYR A 215 4.70 -8.94 17.83
N LYS A 216 5.70 -9.69 17.38
CA LYS A 216 5.71 -11.16 17.44
C LYS A 216 5.84 -11.74 18.86
N GLU A 217 6.56 -11.06 19.75
CA GLU A 217 6.69 -11.45 21.17
C GLU A 217 5.43 -11.12 21.99
N ASN A 218 4.72 -10.06 21.62
CA ASN A 218 3.46 -9.64 22.27
C ASN A 218 2.22 -10.01 21.43
N GLU A 219 2.39 -10.91 20.46
CA GLU A 219 1.29 -11.44 19.67
C GLU A 219 0.35 -12.13 20.67
N PRO A 220 -0.94 -11.75 20.74
CA PRO A 220 -1.87 -12.30 21.72
C PRO A 220 -1.82 -13.83 21.68
N THR A 221 -1.50 -14.46 22.81
CA THR A 221 -1.22 -15.91 22.94
C THR A 221 -2.45 -16.81 22.73
N ASP A 222 -3.50 -16.33 22.09
CA ASP A 222 -4.62 -17.17 21.62
C ASP A 222 -4.40 -17.70 20.18
N TYR A 223 -3.26 -17.37 19.56
CA TYR A 223 -2.84 -17.89 18.25
C TYR A 223 -1.56 -18.74 18.28
N ALA A 224 -0.98 -19.00 19.45
CA ALA A 224 0.32 -19.65 19.59
C ALA A 224 0.23 -21.18 19.78
N THR A 225 -0.40 -21.90 18.85
CA THR A 225 -0.08 -23.31 18.50
C THR A 225 -0.64 -23.66 17.12
N ALA A 226 -0.04 -23.12 16.04
CA ALA A 226 -0.26 -23.64 14.69
C ALA A 226 0.85 -23.24 13.70
N VAL A 227 2.12 -23.24 14.13
CA VAL A 227 3.25 -23.12 13.21
C VAL A 227 4.28 -24.18 13.58
N ASP A 228 3.88 -25.45 13.49
CA ASP A 228 4.83 -26.51 13.20
C ASP A 228 4.09 -27.66 12.52
N SER A 229 4.73 -28.22 11.49
CA SER A 229 4.15 -29.08 10.46
C SER A 229 3.24 -28.35 9.45
N VAL A 230 3.83 -27.98 8.30
CA VAL A 230 3.09 -27.97 7.02
C VAL A 230 2.84 -29.44 6.64
N ALA A 231 2.07 -30.16 7.45
CA ALA A 231 1.24 -31.21 6.91
C ALA A 231 0.10 -30.47 6.24
N ALA A 232 -0.03 -30.61 4.92
CA ALA A 232 -1.14 -30.08 4.14
C ALA A 232 -2.41 -30.13 4.99
N TYR A 233 -2.87 -28.98 5.49
CA TYR A 233 -4.10 -28.93 6.24
C TYR A 233 -5.17 -29.42 5.27
N PRO A 234 -5.81 -30.56 5.53
CA PRO A 234 -7.00 -30.93 4.81
C PRO A 234 -7.96 -29.78 5.06
N TYR A 235 -8.54 -29.26 3.99
CA TYR A 235 -9.76 -28.46 4.04
C TYR A 235 -10.72 -29.18 5.01
N GLY A 236 -10.84 -28.67 6.23
CA GLY A 236 -11.30 -29.44 7.38
C GLY A 236 -12.16 -28.60 8.31
N GLU A 237 -13.45 -28.66 8.01
CA GLU A 237 -14.65 -28.16 8.67
C GLU A 237 -14.56 -27.88 10.18
N GLY A 238 -15.09 -26.71 10.61
CA GLY A 238 -15.38 -26.50 12.04
C GLY A 238 -15.57 -25.05 12.51
N ALA A 239 -15.28 -24.04 11.69
CA ALA A 239 -15.79 -22.69 11.85
C ALA A 239 -16.15 -22.17 10.45
N GLU A 240 -17.34 -21.60 10.38
CA GLU A 240 -18.04 -21.14 9.19
C GLU A 240 -17.08 -20.34 8.30
N ASN A 241 -16.80 -20.82 7.08
CA ASN A 241 -15.79 -20.22 6.20
C ASN A 241 -16.16 -18.75 5.91
N ILE A 242 -15.53 -17.81 6.62
CA ILE A 242 -15.77 -16.37 6.48
C ILE A 242 -15.50 -15.91 5.04
N TYR A 243 -14.58 -16.57 4.34
CA TYR A 243 -14.27 -16.32 2.94
C TYR A 243 -15.38 -16.74 1.98
N ALA A 244 -16.35 -17.58 2.43
CA ALA A 244 -17.53 -17.94 1.65
C ALA A 244 -18.70 -16.95 1.85
N ASP A 245 -18.60 -16.02 2.80
CA ASP A 245 -19.62 -15.00 3.02
C ASP A 245 -19.63 -13.97 1.88
N PRO A 246 -20.78 -13.69 1.23
CA PRO A 246 -20.89 -12.64 0.23
C PRO A 246 -20.58 -11.22 0.73
N LEU A 247 -20.50 -10.98 2.05
CA LEU A 247 -20.02 -9.72 2.63
C LEU A 247 -18.49 -9.61 2.67
N TYR A 248 -17.77 -10.73 2.53
CA TYR A 248 -16.31 -10.77 2.55
C TYR A 248 -15.71 -10.35 1.21
N SER A 249 -16.31 -10.82 0.11
CA SER A 249 -15.84 -10.52 -1.24
C SER A 249 -17.00 -10.50 -2.23
N TYR A 250 -16.88 -9.63 -3.23
CA TYR A 250 -17.78 -9.61 -4.38
C TYR A 250 -17.53 -10.75 -5.37
N THR A 251 -16.41 -11.47 -5.25
CA THR A 251 -16.03 -12.61 -6.12
C THR A 251 -16.90 -13.85 -5.92
N ASN A 252 -17.64 -13.91 -4.80
CA ASN A 252 -18.44 -15.07 -4.42
C ASN A 252 -19.91 -14.95 -4.87
N GLY A 253 -20.28 -13.88 -5.58
CA GLY A 253 -21.64 -13.63 -6.04
C GLY A 253 -21.77 -13.67 -7.57
N ASN A 254 -22.94 -14.10 -8.05
CA ASN A 254 -23.28 -14.24 -9.47
C ASN A 254 -23.55 -12.89 -10.16
N GLY A 255 -22.59 -11.98 -10.17
CA GLY A 255 -22.69 -10.71 -10.87
C GLY A 255 -21.32 -10.20 -11.28
N GLU A 256 -20.96 -10.38 -12.54
CA GLU A 256 -19.80 -9.71 -13.13
C GLU A 256 -20.24 -8.37 -13.73
N LEU A 257 -19.44 -7.34 -13.47
CA LEU A 257 -19.58 -6.06 -14.16
C LEU A 257 -18.84 -6.14 -15.49
N THR A 258 -19.53 -5.72 -16.54
CA THR A 258 -18.98 -5.53 -17.88
C THR A 258 -18.09 -4.28 -17.96
N ASP A 259 -18.39 -3.23 -17.20
CA ASP A 259 -17.50 -2.08 -17.02
C ASP A 259 -16.72 -2.20 -15.71
N TYR A 260 -15.44 -2.57 -15.84
CA TYR A 260 -14.56 -2.80 -14.70
C TYR A 260 -14.24 -1.53 -13.90
N ASN A 261 -14.44 -0.33 -14.46
CA ASN A 261 -14.24 0.91 -13.69
C ASN A 261 -15.26 1.06 -12.56
N LEU A 262 -16.40 0.37 -12.67
CA LEU A 262 -17.44 0.40 -11.66
C LEU A 262 -17.02 -0.26 -10.34
N TYR A 263 -16.03 -1.19 -10.36
CA TYR A 263 -15.46 -1.80 -9.15
C TYR A 263 -14.85 -0.76 -8.21
N ASN A 264 -14.23 0.29 -8.75
CA ASN A 264 -13.58 1.34 -7.96
C ASN A 264 -14.55 2.06 -7.02
N TYR A 265 -15.83 2.18 -7.42
CA TYR A 265 -16.80 2.93 -6.64
C TYR A 265 -17.35 2.17 -5.44
N PHE A 266 -17.36 0.84 -5.46
CA PHE A 266 -17.92 0.05 -4.36
C PHE A 266 -16.93 -0.81 -3.59
N SER A 267 -15.69 -0.91 -4.06
CA SER A 267 -14.58 -1.51 -3.29
C SER A 267 -14.52 -1.00 -1.83
N PRO A 268 -14.73 0.31 -1.54
CA PRO A 268 -14.77 0.79 -0.15
C PRO A 268 -15.87 0.15 0.71
N ILE A 269 -17.03 -0.17 0.13
CA ILE A 269 -18.11 -0.84 0.86
C ILE A 269 -17.65 -2.26 1.26
N TYR A 270 -17.02 -2.99 0.35
CA TYR A 270 -16.52 -4.34 0.65
C TYR A 270 -15.33 -4.35 1.61
N SER A 271 -14.45 -3.36 1.56
CA SER A 271 -13.36 -3.21 2.54
C SER A 271 -13.91 -3.01 3.95
N ILE A 272 -14.96 -2.20 4.10
CA ILE A 272 -15.63 -1.99 5.39
C ILE A 272 -16.36 -3.26 5.83
N THR A 273 -17.10 -3.92 4.93
CA THR A 273 -17.85 -5.12 5.32
C THR A 273 -16.95 -6.30 5.63
N SER A 274 -15.89 -6.56 4.86
CA SER A 274 -14.97 -7.66 5.12
C SER A 274 -14.25 -7.49 6.46
N THR A 275 -13.79 -6.27 6.76
CA THR A 275 -13.15 -5.94 8.05
C THR A 275 -14.14 -6.06 9.22
N ALA A 276 -15.35 -5.55 9.06
CA ALA A 276 -16.38 -5.63 10.09
C ALA A 276 -16.89 -7.07 10.31
N LEU A 277 -16.78 -7.94 9.31
CA LEU A 277 -17.27 -9.32 9.37
C LEU A 277 -16.51 -10.15 10.42
N TYR A 278 -15.20 -9.93 10.57
CA TYR A 278 -14.39 -10.56 11.62
C TYR A 278 -14.83 -10.16 13.04
N ASN A 279 -15.56 -9.06 13.20
CA ASN A 279 -16.07 -8.58 14.48
C ASN A 279 -17.53 -8.98 14.72
N THR A 280 -18.07 -9.88 13.90
CA THR A 280 -19.43 -10.39 14.05
C THR A 280 -19.49 -11.62 14.94
N LYS A 281 -20.60 -11.78 15.66
CA LYS A 281 -20.86 -12.91 16.57
C LYS A 281 -20.84 -14.27 15.88
N GLU A 282 -21.08 -14.27 14.58
CA GLU A 282 -21.13 -15.47 13.76
C GLU A 282 -19.72 -15.99 13.39
N TYR A 283 -18.72 -15.10 13.31
CA TYR A 283 -17.35 -15.46 12.90
C TYR A 283 -16.29 -15.26 13.99
N SER A 284 -16.64 -14.60 15.10
CA SER A 284 -15.75 -14.39 16.24
C SER A 284 -16.50 -14.56 17.55
N ALA A 285 -15.92 -15.36 18.46
CA ALA A 285 -16.44 -15.57 19.81
C ALA A 285 -16.50 -14.26 20.62
N GLU A 286 -15.62 -13.29 20.29
CA GLU A 286 -15.58 -11.94 20.89
C GLU A 286 -16.39 -10.91 20.08
N GLY A 287 -17.07 -11.35 19.02
CA GLY A 287 -17.83 -10.48 18.13
C GLY A 287 -18.90 -9.66 18.87
N THR A 288 -18.91 -8.35 18.64
CA THR A 288 -19.88 -7.43 19.25
C THR A 288 -21.01 -7.05 18.28
N ILE A 289 -20.81 -7.27 16.99
CA ILE A 289 -21.72 -6.92 15.90
C ILE A 289 -22.49 -8.18 15.46
N LYS A 290 -23.74 -8.06 15.04
CA LYS A 290 -24.44 -9.16 14.35
C LYS A 290 -24.21 -9.04 12.85
N ARG A 291 -23.92 -10.13 12.14
CA ARG A 291 -23.82 -10.14 10.67
C ARG A 291 -25.05 -9.52 10.00
N GLU A 292 -26.24 -9.72 10.57
CA GLU A 292 -27.48 -9.10 10.06
C GLU A 292 -27.41 -7.56 10.02
N ASN A 293 -26.76 -6.93 11.00
CA ASN A 293 -26.58 -5.48 11.03
C ASN A 293 -25.64 -5.02 9.90
N LEU A 294 -24.61 -5.82 9.64
CA LEU A 294 -23.66 -5.57 8.56
C LEU A 294 -24.31 -5.76 7.18
N ALA A 295 -25.17 -6.77 7.02
CA ALA A 295 -25.99 -6.96 5.82
C ALA A 295 -26.94 -5.78 5.55
N LYS A 296 -27.56 -5.22 6.60
CA LYS A 296 -28.40 -4.01 6.48
C LYS A 296 -27.59 -2.78 6.08
N PHE A 297 -26.39 -2.62 6.64
CA PHE A 297 -25.44 -1.58 6.22
C PHE A 297 -25.11 -1.72 4.74
N PHE A 298 -24.69 -2.92 4.30
CA PHE A 298 -24.37 -3.20 2.89
C PHE A 298 -25.53 -2.87 1.94
N GLU A 299 -26.75 -3.29 2.25
CA GLU A 299 -27.93 -2.98 1.42
C GLU A 299 -28.24 -1.47 1.35
N LYS A 300 -28.06 -0.75 2.46
CA LYS A 300 -28.31 0.70 2.51
C LYS A 300 -27.25 1.48 1.75
N GLU A 301 -25.98 1.17 1.98
CA GLU A 301 -24.86 1.89 1.37
C GLU A 301 -24.74 1.60 -0.11
N SER A 302 -25.00 0.36 -0.56
CA SER A 302 -25.06 0.04 -2.01
C SER A 302 -26.13 0.86 -2.75
N LYS A 303 -27.35 0.97 -2.19
CA LYS A 303 -28.41 1.80 -2.76
C LYS A 303 -28.03 3.29 -2.78
N SER A 304 -27.42 3.76 -1.69
CA SER A 304 -27.03 5.17 -1.54
C SER A 304 -25.91 5.54 -2.50
N LEU A 305 -24.90 4.67 -2.65
CA LEU A 305 -23.80 4.82 -3.58
C LEU A 305 -24.31 4.96 -5.01
N VAL A 306 -25.13 4.02 -5.50
CA VAL A 306 -25.61 4.08 -6.90
C VAL A 306 -26.50 5.30 -7.14
N LYS A 307 -27.29 5.71 -6.14
CA LYS A 307 -28.05 6.96 -6.22
C LYS A 307 -27.13 8.16 -6.32
N ASN A 308 -26.13 8.25 -5.46
CA ASN A 308 -25.22 9.39 -5.39
C ASN A 308 -24.39 9.51 -6.67
N LEU A 309 -23.79 8.41 -7.15
CA LEU A 309 -23.01 8.39 -8.40
C LEU A 309 -23.85 8.82 -9.61
N ALA A 310 -25.11 8.37 -9.69
CA ALA A 310 -26.01 8.76 -10.77
C ALA A 310 -26.47 10.23 -10.65
N SER A 311 -26.73 10.70 -9.43
CA SER A 311 -27.13 12.09 -9.17
C SER A 311 -25.98 13.08 -9.40
N SER A 312 -24.74 12.67 -9.13
CA SER A 312 -23.52 13.45 -9.41
C SER A 312 -23.00 13.28 -10.83
N LYS A 313 -23.70 12.51 -11.69
CA LYS A 313 -23.31 12.21 -13.08
C LYS A 313 -21.92 11.56 -13.24
N VAL A 314 -21.40 10.95 -12.17
CA VAL A 314 -20.14 10.17 -12.21
C VAL A 314 -20.32 8.89 -13.03
N ILE A 315 -21.53 8.35 -13.06
CA ILE A 315 -21.90 7.20 -13.89
C ILE A 315 -23.06 7.57 -14.83
N ASP A 316 -23.07 6.97 -16.02
CA ASP A 316 -24.14 7.13 -16.99
C ASP A 316 -25.37 6.24 -16.69
N ALA A 317 -26.39 6.32 -17.54
CA ALA A 317 -27.63 5.55 -17.36
C ALA A 317 -27.47 4.04 -17.53
N ASN A 318 -26.48 3.57 -18.29
CA ASN A 318 -26.18 2.16 -18.50
C ASN A 318 -25.37 1.60 -17.33
N GLN A 319 -24.30 2.29 -16.93
CA GLN A 319 -23.48 1.99 -15.75
C GLN A 319 -24.32 1.97 -14.46
N LYS A 320 -25.28 2.90 -14.33
CA LYS A 320 -26.26 2.88 -13.24
C LYS A 320 -27.09 1.60 -13.22
N LYS A 321 -27.64 1.18 -14.37
CA LYS A 321 -28.45 -0.05 -14.46
C LYS A 321 -27.61 -1.28 -14.11
N GLU A 322 -26.37 -1.28 -14.54
CA GLU A 322 -25.40 -2.35 -14.30
C GLU A 322 -25.08 -2.48 -12.81
N LEU A 323 -24.69 -1.39 -12.14
CA LEU A 323 -24.47 -1.37 -10.69
C LEU A 323 -25.74 -1.73 -9.90
N GLN A 324 -26.91 -1.27 -10.33
CA GLN A 324 -28.18 -1.65 -9.71
C GLN A 324 -28.45 -3.16 -9.82
N LYS A 325 -28.14 -3.76 -10.97
CA LYS A 325 -28.28 -5.20 -11.18
C LYS A 325 -27.30 -5.97 -10.31
N PHE A 326 -26.02 -5.61 -10.35
CA PHE A 326 -24.97 -6.21 -9.54
C PHE A 326 -25.31 -6.19 -8.05
N PHE A 327 -25.62 -5.02 -7.49
CA PHE A 327 -25.93 -4.92 -6.06
C PHE A 327 -27.23 -5.62 -5.68
N LYS A 328 -28.20 -5.72 -6.59
CA LYS A 328 -29.41 -6.51 -6.35
C LYS A 328 -29.08 -8.00 -6.22
N GLU A 329 -28.20 -8.52 -7.06
CA GLU A 329 -27.71 -9.90 -7.00
C GLU A 329 -26.88 -10.14 -5.73
N GLN A 330 -25.97 -9.23 -5.39
CA GLN A 330 -25.16 -9.35 -4.17
C GLN A 330 -26.00 -9.26 -2.89
N VAL A 331 -26.92 -8.29 -2.78
CA VAL A 331 -27.83 -8.18 -1.62
C VAL A 331 -28.71 -9.44 -1.50
N LYS A 332 -29.09 -10.07 -2.60
CA LYS A 332 -29.80 -11.35 -2.58
C LYS A 332 -28.91 -12.44 -1.98
N SER A 333 -27.68 -12.61 -2.49
CA SER A 333 -26.72 -13.58 -1.95
C SER A 333 -26.44 -13.37 -0.46
N VAL A 334 -26.24 -12.12 -0.02
CA VAL A 334 -26.01 -11.76 1.39
C VAL A 334 -27.18 -12.18 2.28
N LYS A 335 -28.42 -12.05 1.80
CA LYS A 335 -29.65 -12.39 2.54
C LYS A 335 -29.91 -13.90 2.59
N GLU A 336 -29.57 -14.62 1.52
CA GLU A 336 -29.74 -16.07 1.43
C GLU A 336 -28.66 -16.83 2.19
N TYR A 337 -27.46 -16.25 2.28
CA TYR A 337 -26.34 -16.82 3.00
C TYR A 337 -26.61 -16.88 4.50
N LYS A 338 -26.47 -18.09 5.07
CA LYS A 338 -26.47 -18.32 6.51
C LYS A 338 -25.12 -18.88 6.94
N PRO A 339 -24.40 -18.17 7.81
CA PRO A 339 -23.20 -18.69 8.42
C PRO A 339 -23.49 -20.07 9.05
N GLY A 340 -22.62 -21.05 8.79
CA GLY A 340 -22.70 -22.41 9.36
C GLY A 340 -23.71 -23.37 8.75
N GLN A 341 -24.50 -22.98 7.74
CA GLN A 341 -25.26 -23.98 6.97
C GLN A 341 -24.34 -24.63 5.92
N VAL A 342 -23.98 -25.89 6.16
CA VAL A 342 -23.36 -26.76 5.15
C VAL A 342 -24.36 -26.94 4.01
N SER A 343 -23.98 -26.65 2.76
CA SER A 343 -24.82 -27.02 1.61
C SER A 343 -24.88 -28.55 1.50
N GLU A 344 -26.03 -29.10 1.13
CA GLU A 344 -26.29 -30.56 1.14
C GLU A 344 -25.33 -31.40 0.27
N ASP A 345 -24.52 -30.78 -0.59
CA ASP A 345 -23.60 -31.49 -1.49
C ASP A 345 -22.34 -32.07 -0.82
N TYR A 346 -22.04 -31.71 0.44
CA TYR A 346 -20.78 -32.09 1.09
C TYR A 346 -20.94 -32.84 2.42
N ALA A 347 -22.18 -33.13 2.83
CA ALA A 347 -22.49 -33.68 4.14
C ALA A 347 -22.34 -35.21 4.20
N THR A 348 -21.12 -35.76 4.22
CA THR A 348 -20.90 -37.12 4.76
C THR A 348 -19.50 -37.30 5.34
N ALA A 349 -19.22 -36.73 6.51
CA ALA A 349 -18.45 -37.38 7.59
C ALA A 349 -17.98 -36.38 8.66
N ALA A 350 -18.85 -35.95 9.57
CA ALA A 350 -18.38 -35.44 10.86
C ALA A 350 -19.46 -35.60 11.92
N VAL A 351 -19.25 -36.56 12.81
CA VAL A 351 -20.01 -36.67 14.06
C VAL A 351 -19.03 -36.50 15.21
N VAL A 352 -19.52 -35.74 16.20
CA VAL A 352 -19.16 -35.67 17.63
C VAL A 352 -18.26 -34.50 18.04
N ALA A 353 -18.97 -33.48 18.54
CA ALA A 353 -18.54 -32.36 19.35
C ALA A 353 -18.22 -32.73 20.82
N THR A 354 -17.53 -31.85 21.54
CA THR A 354 -17.82 -31.40 22.93
C THR A 354 -16.80 -30.31 23.30
N ASP A 355 -17.18 -29.04 23.51
CA ASP A 355 -17.89 -28.42 24.65
C ASP A 355 -16.94 -28.02 25.80
N TYR A 356 -16.86 -26.72 26.11
CA TYR A 356 -16.88 -26.15 27.47
C TYR A 356 -17.03 -24.62 27.42
N ALA A 357 -18.05 -24.14 28.13
CA ALA A 357 -18.45 -22.75 28.27
C ALA A 357 -18.03 -22.14 29.63
N THR A 358 -18.27 -20.83 29.74
CA THR A 358 -18.38 -19.96 30.94
C THR A 358 -17.05 -19.41 31.52
N ALA A 359 -16.93 -18.15 31.96
CA ALA A 359 -17.89 -17.27 32.63
C ALA A 359 -17.56 -15.75 32.54
N ALA A 360 -18.56 -14.92 32.92
CA ALA A 360 -18.55 -13.46 33.14
C ALA A 360 -17.56 -13.02 34.26
N ASP A 361 -17.26 -11.75 34.55
CA ASP A 361 -18.04 -10.50 34.52
C ASP A 361 -17.11 -9.28 34.77
N ASP A 362 -17.61 -8.09 34.43
CA ASP A 362 -17.25 -6.73 34.88
C ASP A 362 -15.77 -6.26 35.01
N ALA A 363 -15.37 -5.38 34.10
CA ALA A 363 -14.49 -4.26 34.42
C ALA A 363 -14.71 -3.10 33.43
N THR A 364 -15.28 -2.00 33.93
CA THR A 364 -15.27 -0.70 33.26
C THR A 364 -13.83 -0.18 33.24
N TYR A 365 -13.18 -0.10 32.07
CA TYR A 365 -11.99 0.73 31.91
C TYR A 365 -11.92 1.43 30.55
N ALA A 366 -11.80 2.75 30.69
CA ALA A 366 -11.06 3.71 29.88
C ALA A 366 -11.07 3.56 28.35
N THR A 367 -11.69 4.55 27.72
CA THR A 367 -11.39 4.96 26.35
C THR A 367 -9.94 5.40 26.24
N ASP A 368 -9.04 4.47 25.91
CA ASP A 368 -7.71 4.81 25.44
C ASP A 368 -7.81 5.20 23.96
N SER A 369 -7.67 6.51 23.74
CA SER A 369 -7.54 7.14 22.44
C SER A 369 -6.27 6.61 21.76
N TYR A 370 -6.43 5.81 20.72
CA TYR A 370 -5.36 5.39 19.82
C TYR A 370 -4.78 6.63 19.09
N ASP A 371 -3.70 7.19 19.62
CA ASP A 371 -3.01 8.35 19.07
C ASP A 371 -1.96 7.90 18.02
N TYR A 372 -2.44 7.34 16.90
CA TYR A 372 -1.62 7.01 15.71
C TYR A 372 -1.29 8.24 14.86
N TYR A 373 -1.82 9.42 15.20
CA TYR A 373 -1.64 10.63 14.43
C TYR A 373 -0.39 11.38 14.92
N THR A 374 0.55 11.63 14.00
CA THR A 374 1.63 12.58 14.25
C THR A 374 1.01 13.93 14.59
N LYS A 375 1.44 14.50 15.73
CA LYS A 375 0.97 15.81 16.16
C LYS A 375 1.23 16.83 15.06
N TYR A 376 0.15 17.40 14.53
CA TYR A 376 0.21 18.41 13.48
C TYR A 376 1.19 19.54 13.85
N GLN A 377 2.16 19.78 12.97
CA GLN A 377 3.06 20.91 13.07
C GLN A 377 2.73 21.92 11.98
N SER A 378 2.40 23.15 12.38
CA SER A 378 2.00 24.20 11.46
C SER A 378 3.18 24.79 10.71
N ALA A 379 3.37 24.37 9.45
CA ALA A 379 4.38 24.96 8.55
C ALA A 379 3.85 26.15 7.72
N TYR A 380 2.52 26.34 7.63
CA TYR A 380 1.94 27.29 6.66
C TYR A 380 2.11 28.77 7.02
N ASN A 381 2.30 29.11 8.30
CA ASN A 381 2.37 30.51 8.74
C ASN A 381 3.57 31.26 8.13
N ASP A 382 4.68 30.55 7.94
CA ASP A 382 5.95 31.08 7.46
C ASP A 382 6.09 31.05 5.91
N ILE A 383 5.12 30.43 5.23
CA ILE A 383 5.09 30.38 3.76
C ILE A 383 4.83 31.78 3.21
N LYS A 384 5.61 32.17 2.20
CA LYS A 384 5.35 33.36 1.40
C LYS A 384 4.73 32.93 0.07
N VAL A 385 3.54 33.44 -0.21
CA VAL A 385 2.93 33.29 -1.54
C VAL A 385 3.66 34.23 -2.48
N GLU A 386 4.36 33.65 -3.46
CA GLU A 386 5.11 34.41 -4.46
C GLU A 386 4.18 35.19 -5.39
N ASP A 387 4.71 36.23 -6.04
CA ASP A 387 3.95 37.01 -7.02
C ASP A 387 3.67 36.20 -8.30
N LYS A 388 4.61 35.33 -8.67
CA LYS A 388 4.41 34.32 -9.72
C LYS A 388 3.94 33.03 -9.07
N ILE A 389 2.65 32.77 -9.18
CA ILE A 389 2.04 31.54 -8.68
C ILE A 389 2.38 30.41 -9.64
N SER A 390 2.92 29.31 -9.11
CA SER A 390 3.19 28.09 -9.84
C SER A 390 2.12 27.07 -9.48
N LEU A 391 1.36 26.62 -10.47
CA LEU A 391 0.29 25.63 -10.32
C LEU A 391 0.67 24.38 -11.09
N ALA A 392 0.44 23.21 -10.50
CA ALA A 392 0.60 21.94 -11.19
C ALA A 392 -0.34 21.85 -12.40
N TYR A 393 -1.56 22.40 -12.26
CA TYR A 393 -2.53 22.44 -13.36
C TYR A 393 -2.01 23.17 -14.61
N ASP A 394 -1.39 24.32 -14.43
CA ASP A 394 -0.83 25.09 -15.55
C ASP A 394 0.32 24.33 -16.22
N LEU A 395 1.17 23.66 -15.42
CA LEU A 395 2.31 22.89 -15.92
C LEU A 395 1.87 21.64 -16.69
N ASP A 396 0.91 20.90 -16.13
CA ASP A 396 0.45 19.62 -16.70
C ASP A 396 -0.42 19.84 -17.95
N THR A 397 -1.10 20.98 -18.06
CA THR A 397 -1.90 21.32 -19.25
C THR A 397 -1.10 22.03 -20.36
N GLU A 398 0.10 22.58 -20.08
CA GLU A 398 0.91 23.31 -21.07
C GLU A 398 1.20 22.48 -22.33
N ASN A 399 1.40 21.17 -22.18
CA ASN A 399 1.73 20.26 -23.27
C ASN A 399 0.75 19.09 -23.45
N ASN A 400 -0.36 19.09 -22.70
CA ASN A 400 -1.34 18.00 -22.72
C ASN A 400 -2.77 18.47 -22.41
N ASP A 401 -3.48 18.91 -23.44
CA ASP A 401 -4.88 19.37 -23.32
C ASP A 401 -5.83 18.31 -22.77
N ALA A 402 -5.50 17.02 -22.88
CA ALA A 402 -6.33 15.95 -22.32
C ALA A 402 -6.39 15.99 -20.78
N VAL A 403 -5.45 16.66 -20.11
CA VAL A 403 -5.47 16.82 -18.64
C VAL A 403 -6.64 17.68 -18.17
N LYS A 404 -7.11 18.61 -19.02
CA LYS A 404 -8.20 19.55 -18.69
C LYS A 404 -9.49 18.85 -18.30
N GLN A 405 -9.74 17.64 -18.81
CA GLN A 405 -10.95 16.86 -18.48
C GLN A 405 -11.00 16.36 -17.04
N TYR A 406 -9.87 16.41 -16.31
CA TYR A 406 -9.74 15.88 -14.95
C TYR A 406 -9.81 16.96 -13.86
N ALA A 407 -10.11 18.21 -14.24
CA ALA A 407 -10.37 19.30 -13.31
C ALA A 407 -11.63 20.06 -13.71
N PRO A 408 -12.25 20.84 -12.80
CA PRO A 408 -13.38 21.69 -13.15
C PRO A 408 -13.06 22.68 -14.26
N ASP A 409 -14.06 23.00 -15.10
CA ASP A 409 -13.92 23.94 -16.21
C ASP A 409 -13.37 25.31 -15.79
N TYR A 410 -13.58 25.73 -14.53
CA TYR A 410 -13.07 27.01 -14.03
C TYR A 410 -11.53 27.04 -13.93
N CYS A 411 -10.86 25.89 -13.87
CA CYS A 411 -9.41 25.78 -13.75
C CYS A 411 -8.69 26.19 -15.03
N ASP A 412 -9.28 25.93 -16.20
CA ASP A 412 -8.73 26.41 -17.47
C ASP A 412 -8.77 27.95 -17.52
N ASP A 413 -7.66 28.59 -17.90
CA ASP A 413 -7.55 30.05 -17.97
C ASP A 413 -7.93 30.78 -16.64
N LEU A 414 -7.73 30.13 -15.49
CA LEU A 414 -8.16 30.62 -14.16
C LEU A 414 -7.79 32.09 -13.91
N GLN A 415 -6.56 32.49 -14.26
CA GLN A 415 -6.08 33.85 -14.05
C GLN A 415 -6.96 34.92 -14.73
N LYS A 416 -7.56 34.60 -15.88
CA LYS A 416 -8.47 35.49 -16.62
C LYS A 416 -9.87 35.53 -16.01
N LYS A 417 -10.27 34.48 -15.29
CA LYS A 417 -11.58 34.36 -14.63
C LYS A 417 -11.63 35.07 -13.28
N ILE A 418 -10.47 35.33 -12.67
CA ILE A 418 -10.39 36.06 -11.40
C ILE A 418 -10.79 37.53 -11.58
N PRO A 419 -11.72 38.06 -10.75
CA PRO A 419 -12.12 39.46 -10.82
C PRO A 419 -10.94 40.42 -10.68
N ASN A 420 -11.05 41.56 -11.33
CA ASN A 420 -10.07 42.62 -11.16
C ASN A 420 -10.33 43.39 -9.85
N PHE A 421 -9.81 42.84 -8.75
CA PHE A 421 -9.88 43.45 -7.43
C PHE A 421 -9.06 44.75 -7.36
N GLN A 422 -9.49 45.69 -6.53
CA GLN A 422 -8.71 46.90 -6.25
C GLN A 422 -7.44 46.55 -5.45
N SER A 423 -7.53 45.56 -4.55
CA SER A 423 -6.39 45.02 -3.83
C SER A 423 -5.60 44.00 -4.65
N LYS A 424 -4.33 44.31 -4.96
CA LYS A 424 -3.39 43.39 -5.62
C LYS A 424 -3.11 42.15 -4.76
N GLU A 425 -2.99 42.34 -3.45
CA GLU A 425 -2.78 41.24 -2.50
C GLU A 425 -3.99 40.30 -2.47
N LEU A 426 -5.21 40.84 -2.52
CA LEU A 426 -6.41 40.01 -2.62
C LEU A 426 -6.38 39.17 -3.90
N LYS A 427 -6.09 39.78 -5.05
CA LYS A 427 -6.00 39.07 -6.32
C LYS A 427 -4.98 37.93 -6.29
N LYS A 428 -3.79 38.18 -5.73
CA LYS A 428 -2.73 37.19 -5.56
C LYS A 428 -3.20 36.01 -4.71
N HIS A 429 -3.74 36.28 -3.53
CA HIS A 429 -4.16 35.19 -2.64
C HIS A 429 -5.37 34.42 -3.14
N VAL A 430 -6.31 35.10 -3.82
CA VAL A 430 -7.43 34.44 -4.50
C VAL A 430 -6.92 33.52 -5.60
N HIS A 431 -5.99 34.00 -6.44
CA HIS A 431 -5.39 33.19 -7.51
C HIS A 431 -4.69 31.94 -6.97
N ASN A 432 -3.85 32.11 -5.95
CA ASN A 432 -3.16 30.98 -5.34
C ASN A 432 -4.16 30.03 -4.68
N LEU A 433 -5.16 30.53 -3.95
CA LEU A 433 -6.16 29.66 -3.30
C LEU A 433 -6.92 28.82 -4.32
N THR A 434 -7.48 29.44 -5.36
CA THR A 434 -8.29 28.72 -6.36
C THR A 434 -7.45 27.85 -7.28
N GLY A 435 -6.22 28.25 -7.59
CA GLY A 435 -5.30 27.47 -8.39
C GLY A 435 -4.83 26.22 -7.66
N GLN A 436 -4.52 26.33 -6.38
CA GLN A 436 -4.16 25.17 -5.55
C GLN A 436 -5.34 24.19 -5.38
N ILE A 437 -6.58 24.67 -5.42
CA ILE A 437 -7.75 23.77 -5.50
C ILE A 437 -7.76 23.00 -6.83
N CYS A 438 -7.40 23.63 -7.95
CA CYS A 438 -7.25 22.95 -9.24
C CYS A 438 -6.15 21.88 -9.20
N ASP A 439 -5.03 22.16 -8.55
CA ASP A 439 -3.96 21.19 -8.35
C ASP A 439 -4.47 19.95 -7.57
N LEU A 440 -5.31 20.12 -6.55
CA LEU A 440 -5.89 18.98 -5.82
C LEU A 440 -6.79 18.08 -6.69
N TYR A 441 -7.48 18.61 -7.69
CA TYR A 441 -8.23 17.78 -8.63
C TYR A 441 -7.31 16.91 -9.49
N LEU A 442 -6.12 17.40 -9.83
CA LEU A 442 -5.12 16.60 -10.54
C LEU A 442 -4.48 15.54 -9.65
N TYR A 443 -4.31 15.79 -8.35
CA TYR A 443 -3.73 14.81 -7.42
C TYR A 443 -4.49 13.48 -7.44
N ASN A 444 -5.83 13.52 -7.44
CA ASN A 444 -6.67 12.32 -7.51
C ASN A 444 -6.67 11.65 -8.89
N ASN A 445 -6.19 12.33 -9.93
CA ASN A 445 -6.21 11.88 -11.32
C ASN A 445 -4.80 11.70 -11.92
N GLY A 446 -3.78 11.54 -11.07
CA GLY A 446 -2.41 11.19 -11.49
C GLY A 446 -1.51 12.35 -11.91
N GLY A 447 -1.89 13.60 -11.64
CA GLY A 447 -1.04 14.78 -11.86
C GLY A 447 0.07 14.93 -10.82
N ASN A 448 1.10 15.71 -11.16
CA ASN A 448 2.29 15.87 -10.31
C ASN A 448 2.09 16.98 -9.26
N VAL A 449 1.45 16.63 -8.14
CA VAL A 449 0.97 17.60 -7.13
C VAL A 449 1.61 17.34 -5.76
N ASP A 450 2.24 18.36 -5.17
CA ASP A 450 2.69 18.35 -3.77
C ASP A 450 1.49 18.53 -2.82
N TYR A 451 0.84 17.44 -2.45
CA TYR A 451 -0.40 17.44 -1.66
C TYR A 451 -0.33 18.30 -0.38
N PHE A 452 0.70 18.12 0.45
CA PHE A 452 0.83 18.86 1.70
C PHE A 452 1.27 20.31 1.46
N GLY A 453 2.14 20.56 0.48
CA GLY A 453 2.52 21.92 0.06
C GLY A 453 1.30 22.71 -0.45
N THR A 454 0.50 22.11 -1.32
CA THR A 454 -0.75 22.65 -1.86
C THR A 454 -1.73 23.00 -0.74
N ILE A 455 -1.98 22.09 0.22
CA ILE A 455 -2.84 22.37 1.38
C ILE A 455 -2.30 23.54 2.22
N ASN A 456 -0.98 23.58 2.46
CA ASN A 456 -0.39 24.67 3.24
C ASN A 456 -0.47 26.02 2.50
N GLN A 457 -0.28 26.04 1.18
CA GLN A 457 -0.45 27.22 0.33
C GLN A 457 -1.91 27.72 0.32
N MET A 458 -2.87 26.81 0.23
CA MET A 458 -4.31 27.13 0.37
C MET A 458 -4.60 27.75 1.72
N ARG A 459 -4.14 27.13 2.82
CA ARG A 459 -4.35 27.63 4.18
C ARG A 459 -3.74 29.01 4.37
N LYS A 460 -2.53 29.24 3.83
CA LYS A 460 -1.87 30.54 3.88
C LYS A 460 -2.69 31.59 3.12
N SER A 461 -3.09 31.32 1.88
CA SER A 461 -3.91 32.26 1.10
C SER A 461 -5.26 32.54 1.74
N TYR A 462 -5.93 31.52 2.26
CA TYR A 462 -7.20 31.70 2.98
C TYR A 462 -7.03 32.64 4.17
N LEU A 463 -6.00 32.43 5.00
CA LEU A 463 -5.71 33.30 6.14
C LEU A 463 -5.44 34.76 5.70
N GLU A 464 -4.64 34.97 4.66
CA GLU A 464 -4.34 36.33 4.19
C GLU A 464 -5.57 37.01 3.57
N ILE A 465 -6.46 36.27 2.89
CA ILE A 465 -7.77 36.78 2.44
C ILE A 465 -8.62 37.22 3.63
N GLU A 466 -8.71 36.40 4.68
CA GLU A 466 -9.48 36.73 5.88
C GLU A 466 -8.92 37.94 6.62
N LYS A 467 -7.60 38.09 6.71
CA LYS A 467 -6.96 39.31 7.26
C LYS A 467 -7.32 40.56 6.47
N LEU A 468 -7.44 40.44 5.14
CA LEU A 468 -7.82 41.56 4.28
C LEU A 468 -9.31 41.89 4.38
N ARG A 469 -10.19 40.93 4.73
CA ARG A 469 -11.65 41.01 4.58
C ARG A 469 -12.28 42.28 5.16
N SER A 470 -11.84 42.71 6.35
CA SER A 470 -12.34 43.94 7.01
C SER A 470 -11.91 45.24 6.35
N SER A 471 -10.80 45.21 5.60
CA SER A 471 -10.24 46.35 4.86
C SER A 471 -10.67 46.42 3.40
N LEU A 472 -11.33 45.38 2.88
CA LEU A 472 -11.81 45.34 1.50
C LEU A 472 -12.96 46.32 1.29
N SER A 473 -12.99 46.93 0.10
CA SER A 473 -14.15 47.73 -0.31
C SER A 473 -15.39 46.85 -0.45
N GLN A 474 -16.59 47.43 -0.32
CA GLN A 474 -17.85 46.72 -0.54
C GLN A 474 -17.90 46.05 -1.93
N LYS A 475 -17.26 46.68 -2.93
CA LYS A 475 -17.14 46.13 -4.28
C LYS A 475 -16.28 44.86 -4.30
N ASP A 476 -15.08 44.91 -3.73
CA ASP A 476 -14.17 43.77 -3.69
C ASP A 476 -14.77 42.61 -2.87
N GLN A 477 -15.45 42.90 -1.76
CA GLN A 477 -16.16 41.89 -0.97
C GLN A 477 -17.26 41.18 -1.77
N LYS A 478 -18.08 41.96 -2.49
CA LYS A 478 -19.14 41.41 -3.35
C LYS A 478 -18.56 40.57 -4.48
N SER A 479 -17.54 41.08 -5.18
CA SER A 479 -16.89 40.36 -6.28
C SER A 479 -16.18 39.09 -5.81
N LEU A 480 -15.57 39.09 -4.63
CA LEU A 480 -14.96 37.89 -4.04
C LEU A 480 -16.03 36.83 -3.76
N LEU A 481 -17.15 37.20 -3.14
CA LEU A 481 -18.24 36.28 -2.86
C LEU A 481 -18.88 35.73 -4.13
N GLU A 482 -19.10 36.57 -5.13
CA GLU A 482 -19.64 36.17 -6.43
C GLU A 482 -18.69 35.21 -7.16
N PHE A 483 -17.39 35.51 -7.16
CA PHE A 483 -16.38 34.64 -7.75
C PHE A 483 -16.32 33.27 -7.06
N LEU A 484 -16.25 33.23 -5.73
CA LEU A 484 -16.22 31.97 -4.99
C LEU A 484 -17.49 31.12 -5.22
N LYS A 485 -18.65 31.76 -5.43
CA LYS A 485 -19.90 31.07 -5.79
C LYS A 485 -19.95 30.59 -7.24
N SER A 486 -19.07 31.10 -8.10
CA SER A 486 -18.98 30.74 -9.52
C SER A 486 -17.96 29.64 -9.81
N LEU A 487 -17.15 29.27 -8.81
CA LEU A 487 -16.32 28.07 -8.86
C LEU A 487 -17.29 26.90 -8.66
N ASP A 488 -17.53 26.17 -9.75
CA ASP A 488 -18.55 25.14 -9.94
C ASP A 488 -18.93 24.34 -8.66
#